data_AF-A0A918GRE3-F1
#
_entry.id   AF-A0A918GRE3-F1
#
_cell.length_a   1.000
_cell.length_b   1.000
_cell.length_c   1.000
_cell.angle_alpha   90.00
_cell.angle_beta   90.00
_cell.angle_gamma   90.00
#
_symmetry.space_group_name_H-M   'P 1'
#
loop_
_entity.id
_entity.type
_entity.pdbx_description
1 polymer ?
#
loop_
_entity_poly.entity_id
_entity_poly.type
_entity_poly.pdbx_seq_one_letter_code
_entity_poly.pdbx_strand_id
1 'polypeptide(L)'
;MLAAAGTSGEMNAAGTDCTGRYIRGTPRLDTPLWPCAMVEGIEWAGWHCKVPAMTEPHVRTLVAFLRAVAILALDAPHQRAWLASLGLPGELAVADELALEFDDGYLLLPAFISNGWLPANAREQFGPIDAALAAMSGNDHQDVWAVEALSTDQRWEEVRALARNALKF
;
A
#
# COMPACT_ATOMS: atom_id res chain seq x y z
N MET A 1 -66.28 16.64 23.50
CA MET A 1 -65.31 17.73 23.73
C MET A 1 -63.97 17.07 24.07
N LEU A 2 -63.11 16.88 23.05
CA LEU A 2 -61.82 17.59 22.82
C LEU A 2 -60.68 16.99 23.69
N ALA A 3 -59.78 16.16 23.13
CA ALA A 3 -58.48 16.47 22.45
C ALA A 3 -57.32 16.70 23.46
N ALA A 4 -56.03 16.36 23.27
CA ALA A 4 -55.18 15.58 22.35
C ALA A 4 -53.71 15.55 22.95
N ALA A 5 -52.77 14.85 22.28
CA ALA A 5 -51.28 14.84 22.40
C ALA A 5 -50.64 13.95 23.49
N GLY A 6 -49.65 13.07 23.26
CA GLY A 6 -48.32 13.18 22.58
C GLY A 6 -47.24 13.01 23.69
N THR A 7 -46.14 12.27 23.64
CA THR A 7 -45.13 12.03 22.60
C THR A 7 -44.19 10.87 22.98
N SER A 8 -43.61 10.23 21.96
CA SER A 8 -42.57 9.20 21.98
C SER A 8 -41.25 9.64 22.63
N GLY A 9 -40.58 8.73 23.34
CA GLY A 9 -39.20 8.90 23.81
C GLY A 9 -38.18 8.48 22.73
N GLU A 10 -37.45 9.45 22.20
CA GLU A 10 -36.29 9.25 21.31
C GLU A 10 -35.09 8.70 22.10
N MET A 11 -34.63 7.50 21.75
CA MET A 11 -33.28 7.03 22.08
C MET A 11 -32.30 7.52 21.00
N ASN A 12 -31.39 8.42 21.39
CA ASN A 12 -30.30 8.91 20.54
C ASN A 12 -29.26 7.80 20.29
N ALA A 13 -29.20 7.24 19.09
CA ALA A 13 -28.08 6.41 18.63
C ALA A 13 -27.12 7.27 17.78
N ALA A 14 -25.81 7.18 18.09
CA ALA A 14 -24.75 7.88 17.36
C ALA A 14 -24.07 6.94 16.36
N GLY A 15 -23.99 7.37 15.09
CA GLY A 15 -23.23 6.72 14.02
C GLY A 15 -22.28 7.71 13.33
N THR A 16 -21.16 7.22 12.81
CA THR A 16 -20.16 7.98 12.03
C THR A 16 -20.17 7.52 10.58
N ASP A 17 -20.00 8.44 9.63
CA ASP A 17 -19.84 8.08 8.22
C ASP A 17 -18.45 7.48 7.92
N CYS A 18 -18.22 7.06 6.68
CA CYS A 18 -16.97 6.46 6.21
C CYS A 18 -15.75 7.40 6.24
N THR A 19 -15.93 8.67 6.61
CA THR A 19 -14.87 9.67 6.84
C THR A 19 -14.66 9.98 8.33
N GLY A 20 -15.39 9.30 9.22
CA GLY A 20 -15.35 9.53 10.67
C GLY A 20 -16.08 10.81 11.11
N ARG A 21 -16.90 11.43 10.24
CA ARG A 21 -17.61 12.66 10.57
C ARG A 21 -18.98 12.34 11.20
N TYR A 22 -19.30 13.04 12.29
CA TYR A 22 -20.55 12.87 13.03
C TYR A 22 -21.73 13.38 12.20
N ILE A 23 -22.67 12.50 11.83
CA ILE A 23 -23.93 12.87 11.20
C ILE A 23 -25.08 12.43 12.09
N ARG A 24 -25.86 13.40 12.57
CA ARG A 24 -27.05 13.16 13.39
C ARG A 24 -28.12 12.47 12.54
N GLY A 25 -28.59 11.29 12.96
CA GLY A 25 -29.78 10.63 12.38
C GLY A 25 -29.54 9.39 11.50
N THR A 26 -28.36 8.76 11.55
CA THR A 26 -28.12 7.49 10.83
C THR A 26 -28.26 6.27 11.76
N PRO A 27 -28.97 5.19 11.35
CA PRO A 27 -28.99 3.95 12.12
C PRO A 27 -27.64 3.22 12.02
N ARG A 28 -27.23 2.62 13.14
CA ARG A 28 -26.01 1.81 13.24
C ARG A 28 -26.17 0.57 12.37
N LEU A 29 -25.28 0.38 11.39
CA LEU A 29 -25.14 -0.90 10.72
C LEU A 29 -24.20 -1.77 11.57
N ASP A 30 -24.77 -2.70 12.32
CA ASP A 30 -24.05 -3.61 13.21
C ASP A 30 -23.36 -4.76 12.45
N THR A 31 -22.88 -4.51 11.23
CA THR A 31 -22.21 -5.53 10.39
C THR A 31 -20.73 -5.22 10.18
N PRO A 32 -19.87 -6.25 10.03
CA PRO A 32 -18.43 -6.08 10.01
C PRO A 32 -18.00 -5.19 8.84
N LEU A 33 -17.04 -4.31 9.13
CA LEU A 33 -16.36 -3.48 8.15
C LEU A 33 -15.76 -4.38 7.06
N TRP A 34 -16.16 -4.10 5.81
CA TRP A 34 -15.62 -4.56 4.51
C TRP A 34 -16.22 -5.85 3.93
N PRO A 35 -16.49 -5.91 2.61
CA PRO A 35 -15.60 -5.40 1.55
C PRO A 35 -16.23 -4.41 0.54
N CYS A 36 -15.50 -3.33 0.25
CA CYS A 36 -15.67 -2.54 -0.98
C CYS A 36 -15.11 -3.27 -2.24
N ALA A 37 -14.85 -4.57 -2.16
CA ALA A 37 -14.29 -5.33 -3.28
C ALA A 37 -15.41 -5.84 -4.19
N MET A 38 -15.48 -5.22 -5.37
CA MET A 38 -15.76 -5.86 -6.66
C MET A 38 -17.02 -6.72 -6.75
N VAL A 39 -18.15 -6.08 -6.99
CA VAL A 39 -19.24 -6.68 -7.77
C VAL A 39 -19.63 -5.70 -8.85
N GLU A 40 -19.21 -5.95 -10.10
CA GLU A 40 -19.81 -5.27 -11.25
C GLU A 40 -21.27 -5.73 -11.38
N GLY A 41 -22.19 -4.78 -11.52
CA GLY A 41 -23.57 -5.07 -11.93
C GLY A 41 -24.65 -5.09 -10.84
N ILE A 42 -24.46 -4.43 -9.68
CA ILE A 42 -25.59 -4.11 -8.80
C ILE A 42 -25.83 -2.60 -8.80
N GLU A 43 -26.92 -2.19 -9.44
CA GLU A 43 -27.42 -0.82 -9.48
C GLU A 43 -28.05 -0.48 -8.12
N TRP A 44 -27.22 -0.08 -7.15
CA TRP A 44 -27.71 0.46 -5.89
C TRP A 44 -28.13 1.92 -6.09
N ALA A 45 -29.43 2.17 -5.94
CA ALA A 45 -30.03 3.49 -6.09
C ALA A 45 -29.30 4.57 -5.26
N GLY A 46 -28.69 5.53 -5.97
CA GLY A 46 -28.48 6.89 -5.47
C GLY A 46 -27.25 7.19 -4.62
N TRP A 47 -26.35 6.23 -4.38
CA TRP A 47 -25.11 6.49 -3.63
C TRP A 47 -23.92 6.58 -4.57
N HIS A 48 -23.67 7.77 -5.12
CA HIS A 48 -22.38 8.09 -5.72
C HIS A 48 -21.35 8.26 -4.60
N CYS A 49 -20.76 7.16 -4.14
CA CYS A 49 -19.47 7.25 -3.48
C CYS A 49 -18.47 7.70 -4.54
N LYS A 50 -18.30 9.03 -4.71
CA LYS A 50 -17.07 9.56 -5.28
C LYS A 50 -15.99 9.22 -4.26
N VAL A 51 -15.41 8.03 -4.37
CA VAL A 51 -14.08 7.79 -3.83
C VAL A 51 -13.24 8.90 -4.46
N PRO A 52 -12.70 9.88 -3.71
CA PRO A 52 -11.76 10.81 -4.29
C PRO A 52 -10.67 9.92 -4.85
N ALA A 53 -10.54 9.92 -6.17
CA ALA A 53 -9.47 9.19 -6.81
C ALA A 53 -8.20 9.67 -6.10
N MET A 54 -7.47 8.76 -5.45
CA MET A 54 -6.19 9.09 -4.82
C MET A 54 -5.22 9.45 -5.95
N THR A 55 -5.38 10.65 -6.51
CA THR A 55 -4.90 11.02 -7.85
C THR A 55 -3.69 11.92 -7.81
N GLU A 56 -3.27 12.35 -6.62
CA GLU A 56 -2.07 13.15 -6.47
C GLU A 56 -1.06 12.38 -5.61
N PRO A 57 0.16 12.10 -6.13
CA PRO A 57 1.23 11.57 -5.31
C PRO A 57 1.50 12.54 -4.16
N HIS A 58 1.81 12.03 -2.96
CA HIS A 58 2.13 12.86 -1.80
C HIS A 58 3.64 12.79 -1.53
N VAL A 59 4.26 13.84 -0.98
CA VAL A 59 5.69 13.79 -0.62
C VAL A 59 6.04 12.62 0.31
N ARG A 60 5.05 12.14 1.09
CA ARG A 60 5.19 10.95 1.93
C ARG A 60 5.38 9.67 1.12
N THR A 61 4.68 9.52 -0.01
CA THR A 61 4.82 8.34 -0.87
C THR A 61 6.14 8.37 -1.63
N LEU A 62 6.62 9.55 -2.03
CA LEU A 62 7.98 9.70 -2.58
C LEU A 62 9.06 9.28 -1.57
N VAL A 63 8.96 9.78 -0.33
CA VAL A 63 9.91 9.42 0.73
C VAL A 63 9.87 7.92 1.04
N ALA A 64 8.67 7.32 1.06
CA ALA A 64 8.51 5.88 1.22
C ALA A 64 9.17 5.10 0.08
N PHE A 65 8.97 5.52 -1.18
CA PHE A 65 9.61 4.91 -2.34
C PHE A 65 11.14 4.96 -2.27
N LEU A 66 11.71 6.13 -2.00
CA LEU A 66 13.17 6.28 -1.88
C LEU A 66 13.74 5.48 -0.70
N ARG A 67 12.98 5.36 0.40
CA ARG A 67 13.34 4.48 1.52
C ARG A 67 13.34 3.01 1.09
N ALA A 68 12.33 2.55 0.35
CA ALA A 68 12.28 1.19 -0.16
C ALA A 68 13.49 0.87 -1.05
N VAL A 69 13.85 1.76 -1.97
CA VAL A 69 15.07 1.63 -2.78
C VAL A 69 16.33 1.60 -1.91
N ALA A 70 16.42 2.46 -0.89
CA ALA A 70 17.53 2.45 0.05
C ALA A 70 17.65 1.13 0.82
N ILE A 71 16.53 0.53 1.23
CA ILE A 71 16.50 -0.78 1.89
C ILE A 71 16.94 -1.88 0.92
N LEU A 72 16.47 -1.87 -0.34
CA LEU A 72 16.92 -2.81 -1.36
C LEU A 72 18.43 -2.72 -1.61
N ALA A 73 19.05 -1.55 -1.42
CA ALA A 73 20.48 -1.34 -1.60
C ALA A 73 21.36 -1.87 -0.44
N LEU A 74 20.76 -2.13 0.72
CA LEU A 74 21.46 -2.62 1.91
C LEU A 74 21.95 -4.06 1.75
N ASP A 75 23.00 -4.41 2.46
CA ASP A 75 23.47 -5.79 2.55
C ASP A 75 22.48 -6.67 3.34
N ALA A 76 22.54 -7.99 3.10
CA ALA A 76 21.57 -8.96 3.64
C ALA A 76 21.31 -8.83 5.16
N PRO A 77 22.32 -8.65 6.05
CA PRO A 77 22.05 -8.51 7.48
C PRO A 77 21.15 -7.32 7.83
N HIS A 78 21.28 -6.21 7.10
CA HIS A 78 20.50 -5.01 7.35
C HIS A 78 19.09 -5.09 6.72
N GLN A 79 18.94 -5.77 5.58
CA GLN A 79 17.62 -6.08 5.01
C GLN A 79 16.82 -6.99 5.95
N ARG A 80 17.48 -8.00 6.55
CA ARG A 80 16.86 -8.88 7.55
C ARG A 80 16.48 -8.11 8.83
N ALA A 81 17.34 -7.19 9.28
CA ALA A 81 17.03 -6.34 10.42
C ALA A 81 15.83 -5.42 10.14
N TRP A 82 15.71 -4.89 8.92
CA TRP A 82 14.53 -4.14 8.48
C TRP A 82 13.27 -4.99 8.55
N LEU A 83 13.26 -6.18 7.93
CA LEU A 83 12.11 -7.09 7.96
C LEU A 83 11.70 -7.47 9.39
N ALA A 84 12.67 -7.74 10.27
CA ALA A 84 12.40 -8.01 11.68
C ALA A 84 11.75 -6.82 12.41
N SER A 85 12.08 -5.59 12.02
CA SER A 85 11.52 -4.37 12.60
C SER A 85 10.05 -4.15 12.26
N LEU A 86 9.54 -4.80 11.21
CA LEU A 86 8.12 -4.74 10.84
C LEU A 86 7.21 -5.44 11.85
N GLY A 87 7.78 -6.26 12.75
CA GLY A 87 7.01 -6.97 13.78
C GLY A 87 6.08 -8.05 13.22
N LEU A 88 6.31 -8.47 11.96
CA LEU A 88 5.60 -9.58 11.35
C LEU A 88 5.98 -10.87 12.09
N PRO A 89 5.01 -11.75 12.42
CA PRO A 89 5.31 -13.04 13.02
C PRO A 89 6.23 -13.84 12.08
N GLY A 90 7.13 -14.67 12.63
CA GLY A 90 8.29 -15.21 11.90
C GLY A 90 7.99 -15.99 10.63
N GLU A 91 6.78 -16.54 10.47
CA GLU A 91 6.32 -17.23 9.26
C GLU A 91 5.78 -16.28 8.17
N LEU A 92 5.47 -15.02 8.53
CA LEU A 92 5.03 -13.95 7.63
C LEU A 92 6.15 -12.97 7.27
N ALA A 93 7.31 -13.05 7.93
CA ALA A 93 8.47 -12.29 7.49
C ALA A 93 9.03 -12.98 6.25
N VAL A 94 8.73 -12.41 5.09
CA VAL A 94 9.18 -12.86 3.77
C VAL A 94 9.87 -11.72 3.05
N ALA A 95 10.80 -12.07 2.16
CA ALA A 95 11.60 -11.09 1.44
C ALA A 95 10.79 -10.35 0.36
N ASP A 96 9.59 -10.83 0.02
CA ASP A 96 8.65 -10.19 -0.89
C ASP A 96 8.16 -8.82 -0.36
N GLU A 97 8.10 -8.60 0.95
CA GLU A 97 7.79 -7.29 1.55
C GLU A 97 8.75 -6.20 1.06
N LEU A 98 10.02 -6.54 0.79
CA LEU A 98 10.97 -5.60 0.19
C LEU A 98 10.59 -5.22 -1.24
N ALA A 99 10.06 -6.18 -2.00
CA ALA A 99 9.60 -5.97 -3.36
C ALA A 99 8.26 -5.22 -3.39
N LEU A 100 7.33 -5.54 -2.48
CA LEU A 100 6.03 -4.87 -2.35
C LEU A 100 6.19 -3.39 -1.98
N GLU A 101 7.03 -3.06 -1.00
CA GLU A 101 7.31 -1.66 -0.66
C GLU A 101 7.91 -0.87 -1.83
N PHE A 102 8.73 -1.52 -2.67
CA PHE A 102 9.27 -0.91 -3.87
C PHE A 102 8.20 -0.73 -4.95
N ASP A 103 7.39 -1.76 -5.23
CA ASP A 103 6.36 -1.78 -6.27
C ASP A 103 5.29 -0.69 -6.01
N ASP A 104 4.83 -0.56 -4.76
CA ASP A 104 3.89 0.50 -4.34
C ASP A 104 4.36 1.90 -4.77
N GLY A 105 5.66 2.18 -4.61
CA GLY A 105 6.27 3.44 -5.01
C GLY A 105 6.55 3.53 -6.51
N TYR A 106 6.96 2.42 -7.13
CA TYR A 106 7.28 2.35 -8.55
C TYR A 106 6.03 2.59 -9.43
N LEU A 107 4.85 2.13 -9.00
CA LEU A 107 3.56 2.44 -9.63
C LEU A 107 3.29 3.96 -9.72
N LEU A 108 3.83 4.73 -8.77
CA LEU A 108 3.69 6.20 -8.71
C LEU A 108 4.82 6.95 -9.43
N LEU A 109 5.82 6.24 -9.97
CA LEU A 109 6.98 6.85 -10.62
C LEU A 109 6.61 7.85 -11.75
N PRO A 110 5.64 7.58 -12.65
CA PRO A 110 5.23 8.56 -13.65
C PRO A 110 4.73 9.87 -13.02
N ALA A 111 4.03 9.78 -11.89
CA ALA A 111 3.48 10.93 -11.20
C ALA A 111 4.58 11.73 -10.48
N PHE A 112 5.59 11.07 -9.90
CA PHE A 112 6.75 11.77 -9.33
C PHE A 112 7.54 12.55 -10.39
N ILE A 113 7.73 11.97 -11.58
CA ILE A 113 8.40 12.62 -12.71
C ILE A 113 7.57 13.80 -13.23
N SER A 114 6.26 13.63 -13.43
CA SER A 114 5.41 14.70 -13.97
C SER A 114 5.32 15.91 -13.02
N ASN A 115 5.44 15.68 -11.71
CA ASN A 115 5.48 16.74 -10.70
C ASN A 115 6.89 17.33 -10.49
N GLY A 116 7.90 16.85 -11.21
CA GLY A 116 9.28 17.34 -11.13
C GLY A 116 10.00 16.96 -9.83
N TRP A 117 9.51 15.96 -9.09
CA TRP A 117 10.14 15.49 -7.85
C TRP A 117 11.26 14.49 -8.10
N LEU A 118 11.22 13.80 -9.23
CA LEU A 118 12.27 12.92 -9.73
C LEU A 118 12.68 13.35 -11.14
N PRO A 119 13.93 13.11 -11.55
CA PRO A 119 14.40 13.48 -12.88
C PRO A 119 13.71 12.67 -13.98
N ALA A 120 13.68 13.21 -15.20
CA ALA A 120 12.99 12.57 -16.33
C ALA A 120 13.53 11.18 -16.68
N ASN A 121 14.80 10.89 -16.36
CA ASN A 121 15.45 9.60 -16.57
C ASN A 121 15.23 8.61 -15.40
N ALA A 122 14.45 8.96 -14.38
CA ALA A 122 14.24 8.08 -13.22
C ALA A 122 13.66 6.71 -13.62
N ARG A 123 12.86 6.64 -14.69
CA ARG A 123 12.35 5.36 -15.22
C ARG A 123 13.46 4.43 -15.70
N GLU A 124 14.51 4.97 -16.32
CA GLU A 124 15.67 4.20 -16.77
C GLU A 124 16.52 3.73 -15.58
N GLN A 125 16.51 4.48 -14.48
CA GLN A 125 17.25 4.16 -13.26
C GLN A 125 16.57 3.08 -12.42
N PHE A 126 15.25 3.16 -12.24
CA PHE A 126 14.50 2.22 -11.39
C PHE A 126 13.96 1.00 -12.15
N GLY A 127 13.76 1.09 -13.47
CA GLY A 127 13.23 0.00 -14.28
C GLY A 127 14.02 -1.31 -14.21
N PRO A 128 15.36 -1.30 -14.15
CA PRO A 128 16.12 -2.54 -13.95
C PRO A 128 15.80 -3.27 -12.64
N ILE A 129 15.51 -2.54 -11.56
CA ILE A 129 15.15 -3.13 -10.26
C ILE A 129 13.80 -3.84 -10.39
N ASP A 130 12.81 -3.17 -10.96
CA ASP A 130 11.47 -3.72 -11.25
C ASP A 130 11.57 -4.99 -12.09
N ALA A 131 12.36 -4.97 -13.17
CA ALA A 131 12.57 -6.13 -14.02
C ALA A 131 13.24 -7.31 -13.29
N ALA A 132 14.23 -7.05 -12.42
CA ALA A 132 14.88 -8.09 -11.64
C ALA A 132 13.93 -8.73 -10.62
N LEU A 133 13.15 -7.92 -9.90
CA LEU A 133 12.14 -8.39 -8.94
C LEU A 133 11.01 -9.17 -9.64
N ALA A 134 10.54 -8.68 -10.79
CA ALA A 134 9.53 -9.37 -11.59
C ALA A 134 10.02 -10.73 -12.10
N ALA A 135 11.30 -10.86 -12.45
CA ALA A 135 11.90 -12.12 -12.89
C ALA A 135 12.05 -13.16 -11.75
N MET A 136 12.01 -12.71 -10.49
CA MET A 136 12.01 -13.59 -9.31
C MET A 136 10.60 -14.08 -8.94
N SER A 137 9.56 -13.51 -9.54
CA SER A 137 8.16 -13.89 -9.28
C SER A 137 7.78 -15.21 -9.96
N GLY A 138 6.70 -15.83 -9.48
CA GLY A 138 6.17 -17.07 -10.02
C GLY A 138 6.34 -18.27 -9.09
N ASN A 139 5.50 -19.29 -9.27
CA ASN A 139 5.42 -20.43 -8.35
C ASN A 139 6.71 -21.27 -8.30
N ASP A 140 7.53 -21.23 -9.35
CA ASP A 140 8.78 -22.00 -9.43
C ASP A 140 9.93 -21.36 -8.63
N HIS A 141 9.74 -20.14 -8.10
CA HIS A 141 10.77 -19.36 -7.43
C HIS A 141 10.43 -19.03 -5.97
N GLN A 142 9.51 -19.77 -5.32
CA GLN A 142 9.07 -19.47 -3.94
C GLN A 142 10.22 -19.42 -2.93
N ASP A 143 11.27 -20.20 -3.16
CA ASP A 143 12.48 -20.26 -2.32
C ASP A 143 13.26 -18.94 -2.28
N VAL A 144 13.24 -18.16 -3.37
CA VAL A 144 13.95 -16.86 -3.44
C VAL A 144 13.35 -15.82 -2.50
N TRP A 145 12.09 -15.99 -2.11
CA TRP A 145 11.36 -15.05 -1.26
C TRP A 145 11.49 -15.40 0.23
N ALA A 146 12.20 -16.47 0.59
CA ALA A 146 12.57 -16.75 1.96
C ALA A 146 13.58 -15.70 2.49
N VAL A 147 13.50 -15.38 3.78
CA VAL A 147 14.41 -14.40 4.41
C VAL A 147 15.88 -14.86 4.34
N GLU A 148 16.11 -16.16 4.39
CA GLU A 148 17.43 -16.78 4.26
C GLU A 148 18.04 -16.53 2.89
N ALA A 149 17.22 -16.52 1.83
CA ALA A 149 17.65 -16.30 0.46
C ALA A 149 18.29 -14.91 0.27
N LEU A 150 17.97 -13.93 1.11
CA LEU A 150 18.68 -12.66 1.14
C LEU A 150 20.20 -12.86 1.30
N SER A 151 20.65 -13.86 2.07
CA SER A 151 22.08 -14.07 2.32
C SER A 151 22.75 -15.02 1.34
N THR A 152 21.99 -15.84 0.60
CA THR A 152 22.54 -16.96 -0.17
C THR A 152 22.22 -16.91 -1.66
N ASP A 153 21.20 -16.18 -2.08
CA ASP A 153 20.77 -16.15 -3.47
C ASP A 153 21.39 -14.97 -4.24
N GLN A 154 22.06 -15.29 -5.35
CA GLN A 154 22.73 -14.32 -6.21
C GLN A 154 21.76 -13.28 -6.81
N ARG A 155 20.47 -13.62 -6.99
CA ARG A 155 19.45 -12.71 -7.52
C ARG A 155 19.26 -11.51 -6.59
N TRP A 156 19.31 -11.72 -5.27
CA TRP A 156 19.26 -10.62 -4.30
C TRP A 156 20.51 -9.75 -4.33
N GLU A 157 21.68 -10.30 -4.65
CA GLU A 157 22.90 -9.49 -4.85
C GLU A 157 22.78 -8.58 -6.08
N GLU A 158 22.17 -9.08 -7.16
CA GLU A 158 21.87 -8.29 -8.36
C GLU A 158 20.91 -7.14 -8.03
N VAL A 159 19.79 -7.42 -7.35
CA VAL A 159 18.83 -6.40 -6.91
C VAL A 159 19.52 -5.32 -6.09
N ARG A 160 20.38 -5.67 -5.14
CA ARG A 160 21.16 -4.70 -4.35
C ARG A 160 22.07 -3.84 -5.21
N ALA A 161 22.77 -4.45 -6.18
CA ALA A 161 23.67 -3.72 -7.06
C ALA A 161 22.90 -2.70 -7.92
N LEU A 162 21.75 -3.10 -8.46
CA LEU A 162 20.85 -2.22 -9.20
C LEU A 162 20.32 -1.08 -8.32
N ALA A 163 19.82 -1.38 -7.12
CA ALA A 163 19.35 -0.38 -6.17
C ALA A 163 20.44 0.62 -5.75
N ARG A 164 21.65 0.16 -5.47
CA ARG A 164 22.80 1.04 -5.19
C ARG A 164 23.14 1.96 -6.35
N ASN A 165 23.01 1.48 -7.58
CA ASN A 165 23.25 2.30 -8.76
C ASN A 165 22.13 3.32 -8.98
N ALA A 166 20.88 2.93 -8.73
CA ALA A 166 19.72 3.80 -8.86
C ALA A 166 19.72 4.98 -7.86
N LEU A 167 20.46 4.92 -6.75
CA LEU A 167 20.55 6.00 -5.76
C LEU A 167 21.65 7.03 -6.05
N LYS A 168 22.38 6.90 -7.16
CA LYS A 168 23.51 7.79 -7.51
C LYS A 168 23.11 8.98 -8.40
N PHE A 169 21.85 9.41 -8.36
CA PHE A 169 21.34 10.51 -9.19
C PHE A 169 21.69 11.90 -8.66
#